data_AF-A0A917MVV0-F1
#
_entry.id   AF-A0A917MVV0-F1
#
_cell.length_a   1.000
_cell.length_b   1.000
_cell.length_c   1.000
_cell.angle_alpha   90.00
_cell.angle_beta   90.00
_cell.angle_gamma   90.00
#
_symmetry.space_group_name_H-M   'P 1'
#
loop_
_entity.id
_entity.type
_entity.pdbx_description
1 polymer ?
#
loop_
_entity_poly.entity_id
_entity_poly.type
_entity_poly.pdbx_seq_one_letter_code
_entity_poly.pdbx_strand_id
1 'polypeptide(L)'
;MSTEHVSKDPLHGVTLEMIVTRLAASYGWEELGNYIRINCFISNPSVQSSLKFLRKTPWARTKVENFYKYSLRHKKLKNSE
;
A
#
# COMPACT_ATOMS: atom_id res chain seq x y z
N MET A 1 12.48 4.05 -25.42
CA MET A 1 12.41 2.73 -24.75
C MET A 1 12.49 3.03 -23.26
N SER A 2 11.46 2.90 -22.42
CA SER A 2 10.33 1.97 -22.41
C SER A 2 9.15 2.56 -21.61
N THR A 3 7.92 2.28 -22.06
CA THR A 3 6.64 2.09 -21.31
C THR A 3 6.19 3.13 -20.27
N GLU A 4 4.95 3.56 -20.12
CA GLU A 4 3.65 3.54 -20.82
C GLU A 4 2.69 4.31 -19.88
N HIS A 5 1.61 4.86 -20.43
CA HIS A 5 0.51 5.57 -19.76
C HIS A 5 0.03 4.97 -18.42
N VAL A 6 -0.63 5.78 -17.58
CA VAL A 6 -2.07 5.63 -17.26
C VAL A 6 -2.55 6.78 -16.35
N SER A 7 -3.37 7.64 -16.93
CA SER A 7 -4.39 8.47 -16.27
C SER A 7 -5.25 7.59 -15.36
N LYS A 8 -5.60 8.01 -14.14
CA LYS A 8 -6.81 7.51 -13.43
C LYS A 8 -7.14 8.31 -12.19
N ASP A 9 -8.34 8.89 -12.27
CA ASP A 9 -9.15 9.61 -11.30
C ASP A 9 -8.89 9.29 -9.80
N PRO A 10 -8.79 10.32 -8.95
CA PRO A 10 -8.22 10.21 -7.62
C PRO A 10 -9.06 9.44 -6.58
N LEU A 11 -10.35 9.17 -6.82
CA LEU A 11 -11.27 8.75 -5.75
C LEU A 11 -12.29 7.65 -6.09
N HIS A 12 -12.29 7.05 -7.28
CA HIS A 12 -13.24 5.96 -7.59
C HIS A 12 -12.58 4.57 -7.48
N GLY A 13 -13.00 3.74 -6.53
CA GLY A 13 -12.61 2.32 -6.45
C GLY A 13 -11.25 2.04 -5.80
N VAL A 14 -11.02 2.53 -4.57
CA VAL A 14 -9.81 2.22 -3.80
C VAL A 14 -9.77 0.72 -3.48
N THR A 15 -8.96 -0.04 -4.21
CA THR A 15 -8.73 -1.46 -3.98
C THR A 15 -7.61 -1.68 -2.96
N LEU A 16 -7.53 -2.88 -2.38
CA LEU A 16 -6.42 -3.27 -1.51
C LEU A 16 -5.05 -3.13 -2.21
N GLU A 17 -5.01 -3.37 -3.51
CA GLU A 17 -3.84 -3.13 -4.35
C GLU A 17 -3.43 -1.67 -4.32
N MET A 18 -4.37 -0.76 -4.59
CA MET A 18 -4.10 0.67 -4.56
C MET A 18 -3.62 1.13 -3.18
N ILE A 19 -4.22 0.61 -2.10
CA ILE A 19 -3.79 0.93 -0.73
C ILE A 19 -2.31 0.57 -0.55
N VAL A 20 -1.94 -0.67 -0.86
CA VAL A 20 -0.56 -1.16 -0.70
C VAL A 20 0.40 -0.35 -1.58
N THR A 21 0.04 -0.10 -2.85
CA THR A 21 0.85 0.68 -3.78
C THR A 21 1.07 2.11 -3.28
N ARG A 22 0.03 2.81 -2.81
CA ARG A 22 0.14 4.18 -2.31
C ARG A 22 0.95 4.26 -1.02
N LEU A 23 0.73 3.32 -0.12
CA LEU A 23 1.51 3.20 1.12
C LEU A 23 2.98 2.96 0.81
N ALA A 24 3.29 2.00 -0.06
CA ALA A 24 4.66 1.68 -0.45
C ALA A 24 5.33 2.84 -1.18
N ALA A 25 4.60 3.56 -2.04
CA ALA A 25 5.13 4.74 -2.75
C ALA A 25 5.41 5.93 -1.81
N SER A 26 4.62 6.11 -0.75
CA SER A 26 4.75 7.26 0.14
C SER A 26 5.66 7.02 1.35
N TYR A 27 5.67 5.79 1.89
CA TYR A 27 6.45 5.42 3.09
C TYR A 27 7.66 4.56 2.76
N GLY A 28 7.61 3.77 1.67
CA GLY A 28 8.58 2.71 1.43
C GLY A 28 8.25 1.44 2.22
N TRP A 29 8.82 0.32 1.76
CA TRP A 29 8.54 -0.99 2.35
C TRP A 29 9.18 -1.20 3.70
N GLU A 30 10.34 -0.60 3.95
CA GLU A 30 11.05 -0.68 5.24
C GLU A 30 10.22 -0.06 6.36
N GLU A 31 9.69 1.15 6.15
CA GLU A 31 8.81 1.82 7.09
C GLU A 31 7.52 1.01 7.31
N LEU A 32 6.92 0.50 6.24
CA LEU A 32 5.74 -0.36 6.36
C LEU A 32 6.03 -1.64 7.15
N GLY A 33 7.22 -2.24 7.00
CA GLY A 33 7.66 -3.38 7.79
C GLY A 33 7.88 -3.02 9.27
N ASN A 34 8.28 -1.78 9.56
CA ASN A 34 8.44 -1.29 10.93
C ASN A 34 7.07 -1.06 11.61
N TYR A 35 6.12 -0.43 10.92
CA TYR A 35 4.76 -0.21 11.44
C TYR A 35 3.91 -1.49 11.45
N ILE A 36 4.00 -2.28 10.38
CA ILE A 36 3.26 -3.51 10.17
C ILE A 36 4.29 -4.62 10.02
N ARG A 37 4.73 -5.15 11.17
CA ARG A 37 5.74 -6.20 11.29
C ARG A 37 5.28 -7.54 10.73
N ILE A 38 5.12 -7.61 9.40
CA ILE A 38 4.79 -8.80 8.63
C ILE A 38 5.95 -9.14 7.72
N ASN A 39 6.21 -10.44 7.57
CA ASN A 39 7.36 -10.92 6.81
C ASN A 39 7.30 -10.49 5.34
N CYS A 40 6.10 -10.26 4.81
CA CYS A 40 5.92 -9.87 3.41
C CYS A 40 6.59 -8.54 3.07
N PHE A 41 6.62 -7.57 3.98
CA PHE A 41 7.24 -6.27 3.74
C PHE A 41 8.76 -6.27 3.95
N ILE A 42 9.30 -7.33 4.57
CA ILE A 42 10.73 -7.44 4.93
C ILE A 42 11.47 -8.36 3.96
N SER A 43 10.93 -9.57 3.69
CA SER A 43 11.63 -10.57 2.86
C SER A 43 11.39 -10.42 1.36
N ASN A 44 10.19 -10.02 0.93
CA ASN A 44 9.89 -9.85 -0.49
C ASN A 44 8.91 -8.67 -0.71
N PRO A 45 9.39 -7.44 -0.49
CA PRO A 45 8.58 -6.23 -0.54
C PRO A 45 8.09 -5.96 -1.97
N SER A 46 6.90 -6.46 -2.28
CA SER A 46 6.28 -6.26 -3.58
C SER A 46 4.75 -6.26 -3.46
N VAL A 47 4.08 -5.49 -4.31
CA VAL A 47 2.61 -5.31 -4.25
C VAL A 47 1.90 -6.66 -4.44
N GLN A 48 2.31 -7.46 -5.43
CA GLN A 48 1.68 -8.75 -5.70
C GLN A 48 1.87 -9.77 -4.56
N SER A 49 3.10 -9.85 -4.01
CA SER A 49 3.42 -10.71 -2.87
C SER A 49 2.58 -10.33 -1.64
N SER A 50 2.49 -9.02 -1.38
CA SER A 50 1.68 -8.43 -0.32
C SER A 50 0.21 -8.78 -0.48
N LEU A 51 -0.37 -8.59 -1.66
CA LEU A 51 -1.76 -8.95 -1.90
C LEU A 51 -2.04 -10.43 -1.71
N LYS A 52 -1.15 -11.30 -2.19
CA LYS A 52 -1.27 -12.76 -1.99
C LYS A 52 -1.25 -13.10 -0.49
N PHE A 53 -0.39 -12.45 0.29
CA PHE A 53 -0.31 -12.61 1.74
C PHE A 53 -1.57 -12.08 2.45
N LEU A 54 -1.96 -10.83 2.16
CA LEU A 54 -3.13 -10.17 2.76
C LEU A 54 -4.45 -10.87 2.42
N ARG A 55 -4.52 -11.63 1.31
CA ARG A 55 -5.65 -12.51 1.00
C ARG A 55 -5.74 -13.74 1.91
N LYS A 56 -4.60 -14.29 2.31
CA LYS A 56 -4.52 -15.44 3.23
C LYS A 56 -4.58 -15.03 4.70
N THR A 57 -4.22 -13.79 5.01
CA THR A 57 -4.06 -13.30 6.38
C THR A 57 -4.94 -12.08 6.62
N PRO A 58 -6.22 -12.26 6.99
CA PRO A 58 -7.19 -11.18 7.08
C PRO A 58 -6.84 -10.12 8.14
N TRP A 59 -6.28 -10.52 9.29
CA TRP A 59 -5.87 -9.56 10.32
C TRP A 59 -4.77 -8.61 9.82
N ALA A 60 -3.89 -9.06 8.92
CA ALA A 60 -2.84 -8.24 8.34
C ALA A 60 -3.44 -7.23 7.34
N ARG A 61 -4.45 -7.65 6.57
CA ARG A 61 -5.22 -6.74 5.71
C ARG A 61 -5.81 -5.60 6.52
N THR A 62 -6.50 -5.92 7.61
CA THR A 62 -7.11 -4.89 8.48
C THR A 62 -6.06 -3.92 9.03
N LYS A 63 -4.86 -4.40 9.40
CA LYS A 63 -3.76 -3.50 9.82
C LYS A 63 -3.32 -2.54 8.71
N VAL A 64 -3.15 -3.05 7.49
CA VAL A 64 -2.76 -2.23 6.32
C VAL A 64 -3.84 -1.18 6.01
N GLU A 65 -5.11 -1.57 6.03
CA GLU A 65 -6.23 -0.64 5.81
C GLU A 65 -6.32 0.44 6.91
N ASN A 66 -6.12 0.06 8.17
CA ASN A 66 -6.09 1.01 9.29
C ASN A 66 -4.91 1.97 9.18
N PHE A 67 -3.73 1.48 8.80
CA PHE A 67 -2.56 2.32 8.56
C PHE A 67 -2.78 3.28 7.39
N TYR A 68 -3.47 2.84 6.33
CA TYR A 68 -3.88 3.71 5.23
C TYR A 68 -4.79 4.85 5.69
N LYS A 69 -5.84 4.53 6.47
CA LYS A 69 -6.74 5.55 7.05
C LYS A 69 -5.99 6.55 7.94
N TYR A 70 -5.07 6.06 8.76
CA TYR A 70 -4.19 6.91 9.56
C TYR A 70 -3.36 7.84 8.66
N SER A 71 -2.72 7.29 7.64
CA SER A 71 -1.88 8.03 6.70
C SER A 71 -2.65 9.09 5.91
N LEU A 72 -3.90 8.80 5.52
CA LEU A 72 -4.82 9.75 4.90
C LEU A 72 -5.15 10.91 5.85
N ARG A 73 -5.47 10.59 7.11
CA ARG A 73 -5.83 11.61 8.11
C ARG A 73 -4.66 12.55 8.44
N HIS A 74 -3.44 12.03 8.36
CA HIS A 74 -2.21 12.81 8.56
C HIS A 74 -1.68 13.49 7.28
N LYS A 75 -2.45 13.48 6.17
CA LYS A 75 -2.05 14.05 4.85
C LYS A 75 -0.67 13.61 4.35
N LYS A 76 -0.13 12.49 4.85
CA LYS A 76 1.18 11.97 4.43
C LYS A 76 1.13 11.36 3.02
N LEU A 77 -0.05 10.89 2.61
CA LEU A 77 -0.32 10.44 1.26
C LEU A 77 -0.62 11.66 0.38
N LYS A 78 0.40 12.18 -0.30
CA LYS A 78 0.21 13.22 -1.31
C LYS A 78 -0.56 12.63 -2.49
N ASN A 79 -1.80 13.07 -2.68
CA ASN A 79 -2.39 13.06 -4.01
C ASN A 79 -1.77 14.25 -4.72
N SER A 80 -1.08 14.03 -5.84
CA SER A 80 -0.60 15.11 -6.67
C SER A 80 -1.79 16.00 -7.03
N GLU A 81 -1.77 17.24 -6.53
CA GLU A 81 -2.57 18.36 -7.05
C GLU A 81 -2.02 18.77 -8.43
#